data_AF-A0A1P8JV52-F1
#
_entry.id   AF-A0A1P8JV52-F1
#
_cell.length_a   1.000
_cell.length_b   1.000
_cell.length_c   1.000
_cell.angle_alpha   90.00
_cell.angle_beta   90.00
_cell.angle_gamma   90.00
#
_symmetry.space_group_name_H-M   'P 1'
#
loop_
_entity.id
_entity.type
_entity.pdbx_description
1 polymer ?
#
loop_
_entity_poly.entity_id
_entity_poly.type
_entity_poly.pdbx_seq_one_letter_code
_entity_poly.pdbx_strand_id
1 'polypeptide(L)'
;MRLEENPQLPIGATSPYEVALNQLLTRVFRAFAQKANQIADGRVSAIDNALTSAPTTGQYQRGDFVRNSAPVEAGTAGSKYVVTGWICVAAGSPGTFVQHRALTGN
;
A
#
# COMPACT_ATOMS: atom_id res chain seq x y z
N MET A 1 -11.27 -21.19 4.14
CA MET A 1 -10.00 -21.92 4.38
C MET A 1 -8.94 -20.87 4.64
N ARG A 2 -8.22 -20.94 5.77
CA ARG A 2 -7.11 -20.02 6.06
C ARG A 2 -5.82 -20.64 5.53
N LEU A 3 -5.07 -19.88 4.74
CA LEU A 3 -3.76 -20.29 4.23
C LEU A 3 -2.69 -20.01 5.28
N GLU A 4 -1.65 -20.84 5.32
CA GLU A 4 -0.47 -20.61 6.16
C GLU A 4 0.25 -19.34 5.67
N GLU A 5 0.42 -18.36 6.55
CA GLU A 5 1.01 -17.05 6.18
C GLU A 5 2.52 -17.12 6.08
N ASN A 6 3.17 -18.11 6.71
CA ASN A 6 4.60 -18.27 6.62
C ASN A 6 4.98 -19.67 6.11
N PRO A 7 4.65 -20.00 4.85
CA PRO A 7 4.92 -21.33 4.31
C PRO A 7 6.44 -21.58 4.28
N GLN A 8 6.88 -22.62 4.98
CA GLN A 8 8.26 -23.10 4.93
C GLN A 8 8.39 -24.05 3.74
N LEU A 9 9.04 -23.59 2.67
CA LEU A 9 9.32 -24.46 1.53
C LEU A 9 10.43 -25.46 1.88
N PRO A 10 10.45 -26.65 1.25
CA PRO A 10 11.47 -27.67 1.50
C PRO A 10 12.89 -27.11 1.44
N ILE A 11 13.69 -27.45 2.44
CA ILE A 11 15.10 -27.06 2.56
C ILE A 11 16.00 -28.15 1.98
N GLY A 12 17.11 -27.76 1.37
CA GLY A 12 18.04 -28.69 0.69
C GLY A 12 18.73 -28.12 -0.54
N ALA A 13 18.82 -26.79 -0.66
CA ALA A 13 19.49 -26.14 -1.77
C ALA A 13 21.00 -26.46 -1.75
N THR A 14 21.49 -26.96 -2.87
CA THR A 14 22.89 -27.34 -3.08
C THR A 14 23.68 -26.27 -3.83
N SER A 15 22.99 -25.35 -4.51
CA SER A 15 23.58 -24.23 -5.24
C SER A 15 23.10 -22.87 -4.71
N PRO A 16 23.89 -21.79 -4.88
CA PRO A 16 23.47 -20.43 -4.52
C PRO A 16 22.20 -19.97 -5.24
N TYR A 17 22.00 -20.46 -6.48
CA TYR A 17 20.80 -20.19 -7.26
C TYR A 17 19.55 -20.81 -6.61
N GLU A 18 19.62 -22.06 -6.16
CA GLU A 18 18.51 -22.74 -5.48
C GLU A 18 18.14 -22.05 -4.16
N VAL A 19 19.14 -21.57 -3.40
CA VAL A 19 18.89 -20.79 -2.18
C VAL A 19 18.10 -19.52 -2.51
N ALA A 20 18.55 -18.76 -3.52
CA ALA A 20 17.89 -17.53 -3.94
C ALA A 20 16.46 -17.79 -4.47
N LEU A 21 16.27 -18.86 -5.24
CA LEU A 21 14.96 -19.26 -5.74
C LEU A 21 14.01 -19.63 -4.60
N ASN A 22 14.48 -20.40 -3.61
CA ASN A 22 13.67 -20.78 -2.46
C ASN A 22 13.23 -19.54 -1.64
N GLN A 23 14.15 -18.60 -1.42
CA GLN A 23 13.84 -17.33 -0.75
C GLN A 23 12.81 -16.50 -1.53
N LEU A 24 12.94 -16.44 -2.86
CA LEU A 24 11.99 -15.74 -3.72
C LEU A 24 10.61 -16.39 -3.66
N LEU A 25 10.52 -17.70 -3.84
CA LEU A 25 9.27 -18.44 -3.78
C LEU A 25 8.61 -18.28 -2.41
N THR A 26 9.36 -18.41 -1.31
CA THR A 26 8.87 -18.21 0.05
C THR A 26 8.25 -16.81 0.23
N ARG A 27 8.93 -15.77 -0.26
CA ARG A 27 8.43 -14.39 -0.21
C ARG A 27 7.12 -14.24 -1.00
N VAL A 28 7.06 -14.80 -2.20
CA VAL A 28 5.90 -14.70 -3.09
C VAL A 28 4.69 -15.46 -2.50
N PHE A 29 4.87 -16.71 -2.08
CA PHE A 29 3.79 -17.49 -1.47
C PHE A 29 3.25 -16.86 -0.19
N ARG A 30 4.13 -16.32 0.68
CA ARG A 30 3.74 -15.53 1.84
C ARG A 30 2.84 -14.35 1.45
N ALA A 31 3.26 -13.55 0.47
CA ALA A 31 2.49 -12.39 0.03
C ALA A 31 1.10 -12.78 -0.52
N PHE A 32 1.01 -13.87 -1.28
CA PHE A 32 -0.27 -14.40 -1.76
C PHE A 32 -1.15 -14.90 -0.62
N ALA A 33 -0.62 -15.68 0.31
CA ALA A 33 -1.37 -16.20 1.46
C ALA A 33 -1.95 -15.05 2.31
N GLN A 34 -1.16 -14.01 2.57
CA GLN A 34 -1.60 -12.83 3.30
C GLN A 34 -2.73 -12.09 2.58
N LYS A 35 -2.59 -11.80 1.28
CA LYS A 35 -3.65 -11.14 0.51
C LYS A 35 -4.93 -11.98 0.43
N ALA A 36 -4.80 -13.29 0.23
CA ALA A 36 -5.94 -14.21 0.18
C ALA A 36 -6.67 -14.30 1.52
N ASN A 37 -5.94 -14.40 2.64
CA ASN A 37 -6.52 -14.39 3.98
C ASN A 37 -7.22 -13.05 4.28
N GLN A 38 -6.61 -11.92 3.92
CA GLN A 38 -7.25 -10.60 4.08
C GLN A 38 -8.59 -10.52 3.33
N ILE A 39 -8.63 -10.99 2.08
CA ILE A 39 -9.88 -11.04 1.29
C ILE A 39 -10.90 -11.96 1.96
N ALA A 40 -10.49 -13.15 2.41
CA ALA A 40 -11.37 -14.12 3.08
C ALA A 40 -11.93 -13.59 4.41
N ASP A 41 -11.12 -12.84 5.16
CA ASP A 41 -11.51 -12.18 6.41
C ASP A 41 -12.34 -10.90 6.17
N GLY A 42 -12.76 -10.64 4.93
CA GLY A 42 -13.58 -9.48 4.54
C GLY A 42 -12.82 -8.16 4.46
N ARG A 43 -11.49 -8.19 4.65
CA ARG A 43 -10.61 -7.02 4.59
C ARG A 43 -10.04 -6.86 3.18
N VAL A 44 -10.72 -6.12 2.33
CA VAL A 44 -10.20 -5.76 1.00
C VAL A 44 -9.17 -4.63 1.14
N SER A 45 -7.90 -4.98 1.38
CA SER A 45 -6.78 -4.05 1.30
C SER A 45 -6.15 -4.10 -0.09
N ALA A 46 -6.85 -3.55 -1.09
CA ALA A 46 -6.38 -3.53 -2.48
C ALA A 46 -5.32 -2.43 -2.76
N ILE A 47 -4.99 -1.61 -1.75
CA ILE A 47 -4.21 -0.39 -1.93
C ILE A 47 -2.96 -0.49 -1.06
N ASP A 48 -1.88 -0.97 -1.68
CA ASP A 48 -0.59 -1.19 -1.02
C ASP A 48 0.21 0.12 -0.84
N ASN A 49 -0.26 1.24 -1.41
CA ASN A 49 0.39 2.56 -1.30
C ASN A 49 -0.31 3.51 -0.32
N ALA A 50 -1.15 3.01 0.59
CA ALA A 50 -1.88 3.87 1.52
C ALA A 50 -0.96 4.38 2.64
N LEU A 51 -0.85 5.69 2.81
CA LEU A 51 -0.03 6.36 3.81
C LEU A 51 -0.88 7.27 4.71
N THR A 52 -0.38 7.62 5.88
CA THR A 52 -1.04 8.58 6.80
C THR A 52 -0.67 10.04 6.48
N SER A 53 0.31 10.27 5.61
CA SER A 53 0.75 11.59 5.15
C SER A 53 1.27 11.51 3.70
N ALA A 54 1.46 12.68 3.07
CA ALA A 54 2.04 12.74 1.72
C ALA A 54 3.43 12.07 1.70
N PRO A 55 3.79 11.34 0.63
CA PRO A 55 5.08 10.68 0.55
C PRO A 55 6.25 11.66 0.73
N THR A 56 7.22 11.26 1.55
CA THR A 56 8.50 11.97 1.74
C THR A 56 9.68 11.26 1.07
N THR A 57 9.47 10.02 0.62
CA THR A 57 10.45 9.15 -0.05
C THR A 57 9.77 8.30 -1.14
N GLY A 58 10.56 7.72 -2.04
CA GLY A 58 10.09 6.94 -3.20
C GLY A 58 10.19 7.74 -4.50
N GLN A 59 10.09 7.09 -5.65
CA GLN A 59 10.07 7.75 -6.97
C GLN A 59 8.64 7.80 -7.48
N TYR A 60 8.18 8.98 -7.87
CA TYR A 60 6.81 9.17 -8.36
C TYR A 60 6.79 10.01 -9.63
N GLN A 61 5.81 9.72 -10.48
CA GLN A 61 5.51 10.45 -11.69
C GLN A 61 4.28 11.33 -11.49
N ARG A 62 4.17 12.39 -12.31
CA ARG A 62 2.97 13.25 -12.31
C ARG A 62 1.74 12.38 -12.58
N GLY A 63 0.71 12.53 -11.74
CA GLY A 63 -0.54 11.77 -11.80
C GLY A 63 -0.61 10.60 -10.83
N ASP A 64 0.51 10.18 -10.23
CA ASP A 64 0.50 9.14 -9.20
C ASP A 64 -0.35 9.56 -8.01
N PHE A 65 -1.20 8.64 -7.55
CA PHE A 65 -2.10 8.86 -6.43
C PHE A 65 -1.75 7.96 -5.26
N VAL A 66 -1.59 8.55 -4.08
CA VAL A 66 -1.31 7.88 -2.82
C VAL A 66 -2.51 8.06 -1.91
N ARG A 67 -3.13 6.96 -1.48
CA ARG A 67 -4.35 7.01 -0.66
C ARG A 67 -4.03 7.40 0.78
N ASN A 68 -4.90 8.18 1.41
CA ASN A 68 -4.84 8.41 2.85
C ASN A 68 -5.43 7.21 3.60
N SER A 69 -4.63 6.56 4.44
CA SER A 69 -5.07 5.43 5.28
C SER A 69 -5.79 5.86 6.56
N ALA A 70 -5.72 7.14 6.93
CA ALA A 70 -6.37 7.71 8.11
C ALA A 70 -7.09 9.04 7.76
N PRO A 71 -8.16 8.99 6.94
CA PRO A 71 -8.93 10.18 6.61
C PRO A 71 -9.64 10.76 7.84
N VAL A 72 -9.50 12.08 8.05
CA VAL A 72 -10.17 12.84 9.12
C VAL A 72 -10.85 14.06 8.49
N GLU A 73 -12.03 14.41 9.02
CA GLU A 73 -12.73 15.64 8.65
C GLU A 73 -12.00 16.85 9.28
N ALA A 74 -11.67 17.83 8.45
CA ALA A 74 -11.00 19.06 8.85
C ALA A 74 -11.73 20.27 8.24
N GLY A 75 -11.33 21.47 8.67
CA GLY A 75 -11.91 22.73 8.20
C GLY A 75 -12.92 23.33 9.19
N THR A 76 -13.42 24.51 8.84
CA THR A 76 -14.44 25.25 9.60
C THR A 76 -15.83 25.00 9.04
N ALA A 77 -16.87 25.26 9.84
CA ALA A 77 -18.27 25.14 9.42
C ALA A 77 -18.52 25.84 8.07
N GLY A 78 -19.24 25.17 7.16
CA GLY A 78 -19.49 25.64 5.79
C GLY A 78 -18.32 25.44 4.81
N SER A 79 -17.23 24.81 5.24
CA SER A 79 -16.03 24.58 4.42
C SER A 79 -15.28 23.30 4.79
N LYS A 80 -15.98 22.36 5.43
CA LYS A 80 -15.36 21.11 5.88
C LYS A 80 -14.98 20.20 4.71
N TYR A 81 -13.92 19.44 4.91
CA TYR A 81 -13.39 18.51 3.92
C TYR A 81 -12.69 17.32 4.57
N VAL A 82 -12.56 16.25 3.81
CA VAL A 82 -11.74 15.07 4.15
C VAL A 82 -10.59 14.97 3.16
N VAL A 83 -9.37 14.77 3.66
CA VAL A 83 -8.22 14.43 2.79
C VAL A 83 -8.25 12.93 2.51
N THR A 84 -8.59 12.58 1.27
CA THR A 84 -8.74 11.18 0.82
C THR A 84 -7.44 10.58 0.28
N GLY A 85 -6.46 11.43 -0.02
CA GLY A 85 -5.14 11.04 -0.51
C GLY A 85 -4.35 12.24 -1.01
N TRP A 86 -3.28 11.95 -1.76
CA TRP A 86 -2.41 12.93 -2.38
C TRP A 86 -2.14 12.58 -3.83
N ILE A 87 -2.12 13.58 -4.70
CA ILE A 87 -1.75 13.43 -6.12
C ILE A 87 -0.42 14.11 -6.39
N CYS A 88 0.47 13.42 -7.10
CA CYS A 88 1.75 13.95 -7.53
C CYS A 88 1.55 14.93 -8.71
N VAL A 89 1.86 16.21 -8.51
CA VAL A 89 1.74 17.25 -9.56
C VAL A 89 3.06 17.54 -10.27
N ALA A 90 4.19 17.15 -9.68
CA ALA A 90 5.52 17.21 -10.29
C ALA A 90 6.32 15.97 -9.92
N ALA A 91 6.86 15.27 -10.92
CA ALA A 91 7.64 14.05 -10.73
C ALA A 91 8.92 14.28 -9.91
N GLY A 92 9.40 13.26 -9.22
CA GLY A 92 10.66 13.30 -8.48
C GLY A 92 10.77 12.25 -7.39
N SER A 93 11.73 12.47 -6.47
CA SER A 93 11.98 11.60 -5.31
C SER A 93 11.81 12.36 -3.99
N PRO A 94 10.59 12.58 -3.49
CA PRO A 94 9.31 11.94 -3.87
C PRO A 94 8.47 12.68 -4.92
N GLY A 95 8.91 13.83 -5.43
CA GLY A 95 8.06 14.70 -6.25
C GLY A 95 7.17 15.59 -5.39
N THR A 96 6.34 16.42 -6.01
CA THR A 96 5.47 17.39 -5.32
C THR A 96 4.05 16.85 -5.23
N PHE A 97 3.55 16.69 -4.00
CA PHE A 97 2.22 16.18 -3.73
C PHE A 97 1.26 17.27 -3.23
N VAL A 98 0.02 17.22 -3.70
CA VAL A 98 -1.07 18.07 -3.20
C VAL A 98 -2.19 17.20 -2.62
N GLN A 99 -2.91 17.74 -1.63
CA GLN A 99 -4.01 17.04 -0.98
C GLN A 99 -5.20 16.88 -1.93
N HIS A 100 -5.71 15.66 -2.09
CA HIS A 100 -6.98 15.38 -2.72
C HIS A 100 -8.10 15.47 -1.68
N ARG A 101 -8.82 16.59 -1.70
CA ARG A 101 -9.87 16.92 -0.74
C ARG A 101 -11.25 16.61 -1.30
N ALA A 102 -12.08 15.94 -0.50
CA ALA A 102 -13.50 15.77 -0.75
C ALA A 102 -14.28 16.68 0.22
N LEU A 103 -15.11 17.58 -0.30
CA LEU A 103 -15.99 18.42 0.53
C LEU A 103 -17.08 17.55 1.17
N THR A 104 -17.39 17.81 2.43
CA THR A 104 -18.37 17.02 3.21
C THR A 104 -19.77 17.63 3.23
N GLY A 105 -19.93 18.87 2.75
CA GLY A 105 -21.24 19.52 2.60
C GLY A 105 -21.84 20.10 3.89
N ASN A 106 -21.02 20.31 4.93
CA ASN A 106 -21.39 20.87 6.24
C ASN A 106 -20.44 22.01 6.70
#